data_AF-A0A382I115-F1
#
_entry.id   AF-A0A382I115-F1
#
_cell.length_a   1.000
_cell.length_b   1.000
_cell.length_c   1.000
_cell.angle_alpha   90.00
_cell.angle_beta   90.00
_cell.angle_gamma   90.00
#
_symmetry.space_group_name_H-M   'P 1'
#
loop_
_entity.id
_entity.type
_entity.pdbx_description
1 polymer ?
#
loop_
_entity_poly.entity_id
_entity_poly.type
_entity_poly.pdbx_seq_one_letter_code
_entity_poly.pdbx_strand_id
1 'polypeptide(L)'
;RCDGEISLMIDLNWQRYWKLRFEDPLSDAETLIFDDKGYITELGKKPDGFDQVKGQYTGLIKVRADKIKEFSSFYKTLDRQKIYDAQDFLNMYMTSFIQELIDSNWKVKGVFVENGWLEVDSVEDLKIYEQLSKAGKLDSFCQLEDSA
;
A
#
# COMPACT_ATOMS: atom_id res chain seq x y z
N ARG A 1 -6.24 -7.88 -14.52
CA ARG A 1 -5.11 -7.71 -15.48
C ARG A 1 -4.32 -6.49 -15.05
N CYS A 2 -3.00 -6.58 -15.02
CA CYS A 2 -2.12 -5.54 -14.50
C CYS A 2 -1.20 -5.09 -15.64
N ASP A 3 -1.61 -4.09 -16.42
CA ASP A 3 -0.92 -3.61 -17.64
C ASP A 3 -0.58 -2.10 -17.59
N GLY A 4 -0.93 -1.42 -16.49
CA GLY A 4 -0.50 -0.05 -16.20
C GLY A 4 1.03 0.09 -16.17
N GLU A 5 1.50 1.32 -16.37
CA GLU A 5 2.92 1.69 -16.31
C GLU A 5 3.50 1.32 -14.95
N ILE A 6 2.78 1.72 -13.89
CA ILE A 6 2.97 1.29 -12.52
C ILE A 6 1.63 0.77 -12.02
N SER A 7 1.67 -0.29 -11.24
CA SER A 7 0.48 -0.87 -10.61
C SER A 7 0.79 -1.23 -9.17
N LEU A 8 -0.10 -0.82 -8.27
CA LEU A 8 0.00 -1.11 -6.84
C LEU A 8 -1.12 -2.07 -6.45
N MET A 9 -0.82 -3.08 -5.64
CA MET A 9 -1.87 -3.86 -5.00
C MET A 9 -2.49 -3.03 -3.88
N ILE A 10 -3.79 -2.78 -3.99
CA ILE A 10 -4.55 -1.97 -3.05
C ILE A 10 -5.64 -2.83 -2.43
N ASP A 11 -5.66 -2.94 -1.10
CA ASP A 11 -6.70 -3.67 -0.40
C ASP A 11 -7.86 -2.74 -0.05
N LEU A 12 -9.06 -3.05 -0.56
CA LEU A 12 -10.28 -2.29 -0.29
C LEU A 12 -10.91 -2.67 1.06
N ASN A 13 -10.62 -3.86 1.59
CA ASN A 13 -11.08 -4.36 2.88
C ASN A 13 -10.01 -4.25 3.98
N TRP A 14 -9.01 -3.39 3.78
CA TRP A 14 -7.89 -3.16 4.69
C TRP A 14 -8.31 -2.89 6.15
N GLN A 15 -9.41 -2.17 6.37
CA GLN A 15 -9.81 -1.72 7.72
C GLN A 15 -10.01 -2.91 8.68
N ARG A 16 -10.37 -4.09 8.16
CA ARG A 16 -10.50 -5.32 8.96
C ARG A 16 -9.16 -5.79 9.53
N TYR A 17 -8.07 -5.69 8.77
CA TYR A 17 -6.72 -6.00 9.26
C TYR A 17 -6.25 -4.97 10.27
N TRP A 18 -6.47 -3.68 10.01
CA TRP A 18 -6.01 -2.65 10.94
C TRP A 18 -6.74 -2.73 12.29
N LYS A 19 -8.06 -2.96 12.29
CA LYS A 19 -8.82 -3.17 13.53
C LYS A 19 -8.41 -4.44 14.29
N LEU A 20 -7.76 -5.39 13.61
CA LEU A 20 -7.26 -6.61 14.22
C LEU A 20 -5.90 -6.38 14.90
N ARG A 21 -5.06 -5.52 14.32
CA ARG A 21 -3.67 -5.30 14.73
C ARG A 21 -3.47 -4.07 15.64
N PHE A 22 -4.33 -3.06 15.50
CA PHE A 22 -4.19 -1.77 16.15
C PHE A 22 -5.47 -1.37 16.91
N GLU A 23 -5.29 -0.70 18.06
CA GLU A 23 -6.40 -0.08 18.79
C GLU A 23 -7.00 1.10 18.02
N ASP A 24 -6.14 1.94 17.43
CA ASP A 24 -6.51 3.03 16.53
C ASP A 24 -5.96 2.77 15.12
N PRO A 25 -6.78 2.29 14.18
CA PRO A 25 -6.39 2.09 12.79
C PRO A 25 -5.75 3.32 12.11
N LEU A 26 -6.19 4.54 12.43
CA LEU A 26 -5.68 5.75 11.76
C LEU A 26 -4.30 6.19 12.27
N SER A 27 -3.82 5.57 13.36
CA SER A 27 -2.47 5.82 13.87
C SER A 27 -1.38 5.31 12.91
N ASP A 28 -1.73 4.31 12.09
CA ASP A 28 -0.83 3.61 11.18
C ASP A 28 -1.24 3.75 9.70
N ALA A 29 -2.54 3.82 9.40
CA ALA A 29 -3.03 3.95 8.03
C ALA A 29 -2.53 5.22 7.32
N GLU A 30 -2.23 5.10 6.02
CA GLU A 30 -1.90 6.22 5.14
C GLU A 30 -3.10 6.63 4.25
N THR A 31 -3.12 7.88 3.75
CA THR A 31 -4.11 8.32 2.76
C THR A 31 -3.96 7.53 1.46
N LEU A 32 -5.09 7.26 0.82
CA LEU A 32 -5.12 6.67 -0.50
C LEU A 32 -6.39 7.09 -1.23
N ILE A 33 -6.22 7.85 -2.31
CA ILE A 33 -7.31 8.33 -3.15
C ILE A 33 -7.05 7.89 -4.59
N PHE A 34 -8.09 7.41 -5.25
CA PHE A 34 -8.08 7.12 -6.67
C PHE A 34 -9.33 7.68 -7.37
N ASP A 35 -9.20 7.91 -8.67
CA ASP A 35 -10.27 8.36 -9.55
C ASP A 35 -11.25 7.23 -9.92
N ASP A 36 -12.30 7.56 -10.66
CA ASP A 36 -13.33 6.61 -11.15
C ASP A 36 -12.76 5.49 -12.04
N LYS A 37 -11.59 5.73 -12.63
CA LYS A 37 -10.87 4.74 -13.43
C LYS A 37 -9.97 3.88 -12.56
N GLY A 38 -9.70 4.22 -11.30
CA GLY A 38 -8.77 3.52 -10.42
C GLY A 38 -7.30 3.91 -10.62
N TYR A 39 -7.03 5.11 -11.15
CA TYR A 39 -5.69 5.71 -11.06
C TYR A 39 -5.55 6.43 -9.73
N ILE A 40 -4.42 6.19 -9.06
CA ILE A 40 -4.11 6.78 -7.75
C ILE A 40 -3.74 8.25 -7.97
N THR A 41 -4.37 9.13 -7.19
CA THR A 41 -4.17 10.58 -7.22
C THR A 41 -3.50 11.09 -5.94
N GLU A 42 -3.64 10.37 -4.84
CA GLU A 42 -2.97 10.66 -3.58
C GLU A 42 -2.61 9.34 -2.86
N LEU A 43 -1.43 9.31 -2.24
CA LEU A 43 -0.90 8.18 -1.48
C LEU A 43 0.05 8.69 -0.36
N GLY A 44 -0.02 8.07 0.82
CA GLY A 44 1.11 8.06 1.76
C GLY A 44 1.09 9.13 2.86
N LYS A 45 0.08 9.98 2.93
CA LYS A 45 0.00 11.00 4.00
C LYS A 45 -0.70 10.46 5.23
N LYS A 46 -0.57 11.16 6.36
CA LYS A 46 -1.37 10.87 7.54
C LYS A 46 -2.83 11.31 7.31
N PRO A 47 -3.83 10.41 7.42
CA PRO A 47 -5.23 10.77 7.29
C PRO A 47 -5.76 11.47 8.55
N ASP A 48 -6.64 12.44 8.35
CA ASP A 48 -7.46 13.06 9.41
C ASP A 48 -8.74 12.23 9.68
N GLY A 49 -9.10 11.33 8.75
CA GLY A 49 -10.31 10.51 8.83
C GLY A 49 -10.33 9.36 7.83
N PHE A 50 -11.20 8.39 8.07
CA PHE A 50 -11.35 7.19 7.21
C PHE A 50 -11.84 7.53 5.79
N ASP A 51 -12.49 8.68 5.58
CA ASP A 51 -12.95 9.14 4.27
C ASP A 51 -11.80 9.45 3.30
N GLN A 52 -10.59 9.69 3.84
CA GLN A 52 -9.36 9.90 3.06
C GLN A 52 -8.61 8.59 2.76
N VAL A 53 -9.13 7.44 3.19
CA VAL A 53 -8.49 6.12 3.06
C VAL A 53 -9.39 5.17 2.27
N LYS A 54 -9.38 5.31 0.93
CA LYS A 54 -10.20 4.46 0.03
C LYS A 54 -9.65 3.05 -0.17
N GLY A 55 -8.50 2.75 0.41
CA GLY A 55 -7.80 1.47 0.38
C GLY A 55 -6.47 1.60 1.11
N GLN A 56 -5.76 0.49 1.30
CA GLN A 56 -4.36 0.53 1.74
C GLN A 56 -3.43 -0.08 0.70
N TYR A 57 -2.27 0.55 0.53
CA TYR A 57 -1.20 0.01 -0.28
C TYR A 57 -0.51 -1.12 0.47
N THR A 58 -0.46 -2.31 -0.13
CA THR A 58 0.01 -3.53 0.57
C THR A 58 1.52 -3.77 0.43
N GLY A 59 2.29 -2.75 0.02
CA GLY A 59 3.73 -2.88 -0.26
C GLY A 59 4.09 -3.57 -1.59
N LEU A 60 3.10 -4.06 -2.37
CA LEU A 60 3.35 -4.73 -3.64
C LEU A 60 3.19 -3.79 -4.84
N ILE A 61 4.30 -3.56 -5.53
CA ILE A 61 4.40 -2.75 -6.74
C ILE A 61 4.81 -3.60 -7.94
N LYS A 62 4.18 -3.34 -9.09
CA LYS A 62 4.63 -3.82 -10.40
C LYS A 62 4.91 -2.63 -11.30
N VAL A 63 6.14 -2.55 -11.80
CA VAL A 63 6.53 -1.60 -12.86
C VAL A 63 6.62 -2.35 -14.18
N ARG A 64 6.03 -1.79 -15.24
CA ARG A 64 6.09 -2.39 -16.58
C ARG A 64 7.51 -2.35 -17.12
N ALA A 65 7.95 -3.41 -17.79
CA ALA A 65 9.35 -3.59 -18.19
C ALA A 65 9.91 -2.44 -19.05
N ASP A 66 9.10 -1.91 -19.97
CA ASP A 66 9.43 -0.76 -20.82
C ASP A 66 9.60 0.56 -20.04
N LYS A 67 9.06 0.65 -18.81
CA LYS A 67 9.10 1.84 -17.95
C LYS A 67 10.22 1.84 -16.93
N ILE A 68 10.93 0.72 -16.74
CA ILE A 68 11.98 0.59 -15.72
C ILE A 68 13.07 1.66 -15.86
N LYS A 69 13.48 1.97 -17.10
CA LYS A 69 14.50 3.00 -17.35
C LYS A 69 14.02 4.39 -16.91
N GLU A 70 12.80 4.76 -17.30
CA GLU A 70 12.18 6.04 -16.94
C GLU A 70 11.99 6.14 -15.41
N PHE A 71 11.54 5.07 -14.77
CA PHE A 71 11.31 4.98 -13.31
C PHE A 71 12.61 5.21 -12.53
N SER A 72 13.69 4.52 -12.90
CA SER A 72 15.01 4.70 -12.27
C SER A 72 15.62 6.07 -12.56
N SER A 73 15.42 6.59 -13.77
CA SER A 73 15.86 7.94 -14.13
C SER A 73 15.15 9.01 -13.32
N PHE A 74 13.84 8.88 -13.09
CA PHE A 74 13.07 9.81 -12.29
C PHE A 74 13.57 9.90 -10.84
N TYR A 75 13.85 8.77 -10.19
CA TYR A 75 14.47 8.77 -8.86
C TYR A 75 15.80 9.56 -8.81
N LYS A 76 16.58 9.55 -9.90
CA LYS A 76 17.85 10.28 -9.99
C LYS A 76 17.67 11.79 -10.18
N THR A 77 16.50 12.24 -10.64
CA THR A 77 16.19 13.67 -10.81
C THR A 77 15.63 14.32 -9.56
N LEU A 78 15.20 13.53 -8.57
CA LEU A 78 14.67 14.05 -7.31
C LEU A 78 15.71 14.90 -6.57
N ASP A 79 15.24 15.99 -5.98
CA ASP A 79 16.06 16.89 -5.17
C ASP A 79 16.59 16.16 -3.93
N ARG A 80 17.91 16.13 -3.78
CA ARG A 80 18.62 15.46 -2.67
C ARG A 80 18.56 16.24 -1.36
N GLN A 81 18.16 17.51 -1.41
CA GLN A 81 18.07 18.40 -0.24
C GLN A 81 16.61 18.62 0.22
N LYS A 82 15.63 18.21 -0.60
CA LYS A 82 14.21 18.26 -0.24
C LYS A 82 13.90 17.26 0.88
N ILE A 83 12.96 17.63 1.74
CA ILE A 83 12.32 16.75 2.72
C ILE A 83 11.04 16.17 2.10
N TYR A 84 10.89 14.85 2.17
CA TYR A 84 9.77 14.07 1.64
C TYR A 84 9.05 13.43 2.82
N ASP A 85 7.85 13.92 3.16
CA ASP A 85 7.04 13.43 4.29
C ASP A 85 7.84 13.27 5.60
N ALA A 86 8.47 14.36 6.03
CA ALA A 86 9.34 14.46 7.20
C ALA A 86 10.66 13.65 7.13
N GLN A 87 10.93 12.95 6.03
CA GLN A 87 12.18 12.22 5.81
C GLN A 87 13.12 12.94 4.85
N ASP A 88 14.42 12.76 5.03
CA ASP A 88 15.39 13.16 4.00
C ASP A 88 15.34 12.23 2.78
N PHE A 89 16.05 12.60 1.72
CA PHE A 89 16.07 11.85 0.47
C PHE A 89 16.45 10.37 0.62
N LEU A 90 17.39 10.02 1.52
CA LEU A 90 17.86 8.64 1.70
C LEU A 90 16.90 7.80 2.55
N ASN A 91 16.09 8.46 3.39
CA ASN A 91 15.11 7.84 4.27
C ASN A 91 13.66 7.97 3.76
N MET A 92 13.47 8.52 2.56
CA MET A 92 12.17 8.71 1.92
C MET A 92 11.37 7.41 1.87
N TYR A 93 10.10 7.47 2.29
CA TYR A 93 9.19 6.34 2.20
C TYR A 93 8.88 5.97 0.75
N MET A 94 8.58 4.70 0.51
CA MET A 94 8.17 4.23 -0.82
C MET A 94 6.90 4.94 -1.30
N THR A 95 5.96 5.22 -0.39
CA THR A 95 4.72 5.94 -0.66
C THR A 95 4.98 7.37 -1.09
N SER A 96 5.89 8.08 -0.40
CA SER A 96 6.37 9.41 -0.82
C SER A 96 6.98 9.40 -2.23
N PHE A 97 7.81 8.41 -2.54
CA PHE A 97 8.39 8.30 -3.89
C PHE A 97 7.34 8.10 -4.98
N ILE A 98 6.34 7.24 -4.71
CA ILE A 98 5.23 7.01 -5.63
C ILE A 98 4.38 8.28 -5.76
N GLN A 99 4.19 9.05 -4.70
CA GLN A 99 3.50 10.34 -4.77
C GLN A 99 4.25 11.33 -5.68
N GLU A 100 5.59 11.42 -5.60
CA GLU A 100 6.37 12.28 -6.51
C GLU A 100 6.21 11.87 -7.99
N LEU A 101 6.09 10.56 -8.27
CA LEU A 101 5.77 10.05 -9.60
C LEU A 101 4.38 10.52 -10.05
N ILE A 102 3.36 10.39 -9.19
CA ILE A 102 1.99 10.83 -9.44
C ILE A 102 1.95 12.35 -9.73
N ASP A 103 2.60 13.15 -8.89
CA ASP A 103 2.71 14.61 -9.05
C ASP A 103 3.43 15.00 -10.34
N SER A 104 4.33 14.13 -10.81
CA SER A 104 5.03 14.25 -12.10
C SER A 104 4.27 13.63 -13.29
N ASN A 105 2.95 13.40 -13.14
CA ASN A 105 2.02 12.89 -14.14
C ASN A 105 2.20 11.42 -14.56
N TRP A 106 2.93 10.60 -13.80
CA TRP A 106 2.97 9.16 -14.05
C TRP A 106 1.60 8.52 -13.81
N LYS A 107 1.25 7.50 -14.61
CA LYS A 107 0.00 6.76 -14.44
C LYS A 107 0.21 5.57 -13.51
N VAL A 108 -0.12 5.77 -12.23
CA VAL A 108 -0.12 4.73 -11.20
C VAL A 108 -1.53 4.14 -11.07
N LYS A 109 -1.66 2.83 -11.30
CA LYS A 109 -2.95 2.13 -11.28
C LYS A 109 -3.13 1.31 -9.99
N GLY A 110 -4.29 1.41 -9.35
CA GLY A 110 -4.69 0.45 -8.33
C GLY A 110 -5.09 -0.89 -8.95
N VAL A 111 -4.54 -1.97 -8.42
CA VAL A 111 -5.00 -3.34 -8.64
C VAL A 111 -5.68 -3.78 -7.36
N PHE A 112 -6.99 -3.77 -7.38
CA PHE A 112 -7.79 -3.93 -6.18
C PHE A 112 -7.92 -5.40 -5.79
N VAL A 113 -7.75 -5.65 -4.49
CA VAL A 113 -8.01 -6.91 -3.82
C VAL A 113 -8.93 -6.66 -2.63
N GLU A 114 -9.48 -7.74 -2.09
CA GLU A 114 -10.32 -7.72 -0.90
C GLU A 114 -9.77 -8.76 0.06
N ASN A 115 -8.81 -8.36 0.90
CA ASN A 115 -8.07 -9.28 1.76
C ASN A 115 -7.34 -10.37 0.93
N GLY A 116 -6.98 -11.51 1.52
CA GLY A 116 -6.24 -12.60 0.87
C GLY A 116 -4.72 -12.55 1.07
N TRP A 117 -4.24 -11.72 1.99
CA TRP A 117 -2.83 -11.60 2.35
C TRP A 117 -2.70 -11.33 3.85
N LEU A 118 -1.48 -11.33 4.40
CA LEU A 118 -1.20 -10.96 5.78
C LEU A 118 0.10 -10.16 5.82
N GLU A 119 0.16 -9.18 6.70
CA GLU A 119 1.37 -8.44 7.05
C GLU A 119 1.76 -8.73 8.49
N VAL A 120 3.04 -9.00 8.71
CA VAL A 120 3.61 -9.33 10.02
C VAL A 120 4.77 -8.37 10.29
N ASP A 121 4.47 -7.25 10.98
CA ASP A 121 5.49 -6.25 11.34
C ASP A 121 5.96 -6.41 12.78
N SER A 122 5.15 -7.06 13.61
CA SER A 122 5.41 -7.29 15.03
C SER A 122 5.23 -8.75 15.43
N VAL A 123 5.76 -9.10 16.60
CA VAL A 123 5.52 -10.40 17.22
C VAL A 123 4.04 -10.57 17.57
N GLU A 124 3.37 -9.46 17.91
CA GLU A 124 1.95 -9.39 18.24
C GLU A 124 1.09 -9.76 17.02
N ASP A 125 1.42 -9.24 15.83
CA ASP A 125 0.76 -9.62 14.57
C ASP A 125 0.83 -11.13 14.35
N LEU A 126 2.03 -11.71 14.48
CA LEU A 126 2.24 -13.14 14.33
C LEU A 126 1.38 -13.96 15.32
N LYS A 127 1.38 -13.59 16.60
CA LYS A 127 0.58 -14.26 17.64
C LYS A 127 -0.91 -14.20 17.32
N ILE A 128 -1.40 -13.05 16.83
CA ILE A 128 -2.81 -12.88 16.46
C ILE A 128 -3.19 -13.85 15.34
N TYR A 129 -2.38 -13.94 14.28
CA TYR A 129 -2.68 -14.84 13.16
C TYR A 129 -2.57 -16.31 13.54
N GLU A 130 -1.59 -16.69 14.37
CA GLU A 130 -1.51 -18.05 14.92
C GLU A 130 -2.76 -18.43 15.73
N GLN A 131 -3.29 -17.50 16.54
CA GLN A 131 -4.53 -17.72 17.29
C GLN A 131 -5.74 -17.85 16.37
N LEU A 132 -5.84 -17.01 15.34
CA LEU A 132 -6.90 -17.10 14.32
C LEU A 132 -6.83 -18.42 13.55
N SER A 133 -5.64 -18.89 13.19
CA SER A 133 -5.43 -20.17 12.52
C SER A 133 -5.88 -21.33 13.41
N LYS A 134 -5.44 -21.38 14.67
CA LYS A 134 -5.86 -22.40 15.65
C LYS A 134 -7.37 -22.39 15.89
N ALA A 135 -8.02 -21.23 15.78
CA ALA A 135 -9.47 -21.09 15.92
C ALA A 135 -10.26 -21.35 14.62
N GLY A 136 -9.61 -21.67 13.50
CA GLY A 136 -10.26 -21.87 12.19
C GLY A 136 -10.88 -20.60 11.61
N LYS A 137 -10.33 -19.41 11.96
CA LYS A 137 -10.86 -18.10 11.57
C LYS A 137 -9.96 -17.33 10.61
N LEU A 138 -8.71 -17.79 10.40
CA LEU A 138 -7.74 -17.10 9.55
C LEU A 138 -8.20 -17.02 8.09
N ASP A 139 -8.88 -18.05 7.59
CA ASP A 139 -9.38 -18.12 6.20
C ASP A 139 -10.34 -16.98 5.82
N SER A 140 -10.96 -16.34 6.81
CA SER A 140 -11.80 -15.14 6.59
C SER A 140 -10.99 -13.88 6.24
N PHE A 141 -9.67 -13.98 6.33
CA PHE A 141 -8.67 -12.96 6.00
C PHE A 141 -7.73 -13.46 4.91
N CYS A 142 -7.10 -14.63 5.09
CA CYS A 142 -6.14 -15.19 4.16
C CYS A 142 -6.18 -16.71 4.22
N GLN A 143 -6.51 -17.35 3.09
CA GLN A 143 -6.44 -18.81 2.94
C GLN A 143 -5.00 -19.19 2.62
N LEU A 144 -4.39 -20.00 3.48
CA LEU A 144 -2.99 -20.45 3.31
C LEU A 144 -2.88 -21.82 2.64
N GLU A 145 -3.96 -22.60 2.65
CA GLU A 145 -4.03 -23.89 2.00
C GLU A 145 -5.02 -23.82 0.84
N ASP A 146 -4.64 -24.38 -0.31
CA ASP A 146 -5.58 -24.58 -1.40
C ASP A 146 -6.68 -25.53 -0.93
N SER A 147 -7.94 -25.16 -1.16
CA SER A 147 -9.06 -26.07 -0.96
C SER A 147 -8.83 -27.31 -1.84
N ALA A 148 -8.56 -28.46 -1.21
CA ALA A 148 -8.39 -29.74 -1.90
C ALA A 148 -9.65 -30.16 -2.68
#